data_AF-A0A941ZZH2-F1
#
_entry.id   AF-A0A941ZZH2-F1
#
_cell.length_a   1.000
_cell.length_b   1.000
_cell.length_c   1.000
_cell.angle_alpha   90.00
_cell.angle_beta   90.00
_cell.angle_gamma   90.00
#
_symmetry.space_group_name_H-M   'P 1'
#
loop_
_entity.id
_entity.type
_entity.pdbx_description
1 polymer ?
#
loop_
_entity_poly.entity_id
_entity_poly.type
_entity_poly.pdbx_seq_one_letter_code
_entity_poly.pdbx_strand_id
1 'polypeptide(L)'
;MKAERNYQPIMVILVLIIIGIFLWILLKDWYATRIESARKQESQEWKQRTEVLTQKITDLEEELKATRGETPPAEKMVEVFGPPAGEPAAREKPLTAEEIERRVKAFFTYLDSREYVKAFELEGGCYGQYVQSVEALSATPPRVAGETESLYEMLKNVSYFFRVMGKKRVQLVAEILKNEPEIMEPAMRVFFQWYTGPLETLRGKPSLKNMYAVASFLVDTFGGRSYLLRRDSRIRLLTIYYCILVLDRANDQKMNPNGIDIRPLIAASARDIRSHTGLAYQKQYLAELERMARKYPG
;
A
#
# COMPACT_ATOMS: atom_id res chain seq x y z
N MET A 1 87.28 -35.30 -53.41
CA MET A 1 87.07 -34.85 -52.02
C MET A 1 85.68 -35.26 -51.58
N LYS A 2 85.56 -36.24 -50.66
CA LYS A 2 84.29 -36.60 -50.01
C LYS A 2 84.12 -35.68 -48.81
N ALA A 3 83.05 -34.88 -48.78
CA ALA A 3 82.69 -34.09 -47.61
C ALA A 3 82.12 -35.05 -46.54
N GLU A 4 82.78 -35.16 -45.39
CA GLU A 4 82.17 -35.79 -44.22
C GLU A 4 80.99 -34.94 -43.77
N ARG A 5 79.80 -35.52 -43.85
CA ARG A 5 78.55 -34.84 -43.51
C ARG A 5 78.41 -34.88 -41.99
N ASN A 6 78.55 -33.73 -41.33
CA ASN A 6 78.49 -33.65 -39.87
C ASN A 6 77.03 -33.83 -39.40
N TYR A 7 76.69 -35.00 -38.86
CA TYR A 7 75.32 -35.39 -38.46
C TYR A 7 74.90 -34.87 -37.07
N GLN A 8 75.82 -34.28 -36.30
CA GLN A 8 75.54 -33.75 -34.96
C GLN A 8 74.39 -32.71 -34.88
N PRO A 9 74.28 -31.69 -35.76
CA PRO A 9 73.21 -30.70 -35.63
C PRO A 9 71.80 -31.27 -35.91
N ILE A 10 71.69 -32.27 -36.78
CA ILE A 10 70.41 -32.90 -37.12
C ILE A 10 69.87 -33.74 -35.95
N MET A 11 70.75 -34.47 -35.28
CA MET A 11 70.41 -35.24 -34.07
C MET A 11 69.93 -34.34 -32.93
N VAL A 12 70.58 -33.19 -32.71
CA VAL A 12 70.16 -32.23 -31.67
C VAL A 12 68.76 -31.67 -31.94
N ILE A 13 68.45 -31.36 -33.21
CA ILE A 13 67.11 -30.88 -33.59
C ILE A 13 66.04 -31.96 -33.35
N LEU A 14 66.32 -33.20 -33.71
CA LEU A 14 65.38 -34.31 -33.48
C LEU A 14 65.10 -34.54 -32.00
N VAL A 15 66.12 -34.48 -31.14
CA VAL A 15 65.96 -34.59 -29.69
C VAL A 15 65.13 -33.44 -29.12
N LEU A 16 65.36 -32.20 -29.59
CA LEU A 16 64.56 -31.04 -29.17
C LEU A 16 63.08 -31.16 -29.57
N ILE A 17 62.79 -31.70 -30.75
CA ILE A 17 61.40 -31.95 -31.19
C ILE A 17 60.72 -32.98 -30.29
N ILE A 18 61.41 -34.07 -29.95
CA ILE A 18 60.86 -35.11 -29.06
C ILE A 18 60.59 -34.53 -27.66
N ILE A 19 61.51 -33.73 -27.12
CA ILE A 19 61.31 -33.04 -25.83
C ILE A 19 60.13 -32.07 -25.90
N GLY A 20 60.00 -31.31 -27.00
CA GLY A 20 58.89 -30.39 -27.21
C GLY A 20 57.53 -31.08 -27.25
N ILE A 21 57.43 -32.21 -27.95
CA ILE A 21 56.20 -33.03 -28.01
C ILE A 21 55.88 -33.60 -26.61
N PHE A 22 56.89 -34.10 -25.90
CA PHE A 22 56.69 -34.67 -24.57
C PHE A 22 56.23 -33.61 -23.55
N LEU A 23 56.83 -32.41 -23.58
CA LEU A 23 56.37 -31.28 -22.76
C LEU A 23 54.94 -30.86 -23.11
N TRP A 24 54.58 -30.83 -24.39
CA TRP A 24 53.23 -30.48 -24.83
C TRP A 24 52.17 -31.48 -24.34
N ILE A 25 52.47 -32.78 -24.39
CA ILE A 25 51.57 -33.84 -23.91
C ILE A 25 51.35 -33.71 -22.39
N LEU A 26 52.42 -33.56 -21.61
CA LEU A 26 52.31 -33.41 -20.15
C LEU A 26 51.57 -32.15 -19.73
N LEU A 27 51.80 -31.02 -20.42
CA LEU A 27 51.09 -29.77 -20.15
C LEU A 27 49.60 -29.86 -20.49
N LYS A 28 49.25 -30.51 -21.60
CA LYS A 28 47.85 -30.61 -22.06
C LYS A 28 46.95 -31.32 -21.05
N ASP A 29 47.40 -32.45 -20.50
CA ASP A 29 46.62 -33.24 -19.54
C ASP A 29 46.49 -32.52 -18.19
N TRP A 30 47.54 -31.81 -17.77
CA TRP A 30 47.50 -30.99 -16.56
C TRP A 30 46.53 -29.80 -16.68
N TYR A 31 46.53 -29.10 -17.82
CA TYR A 31 45.60 -27.99 -18.07
C TYR A 31 44.15 -28.44 -18.18
N ALA A 32 43.88 -29.58 -18.84
CA ALA A 32 42.52 -30.12 -18.97
C ALA A 32 41.91 -30.48 -17.61
N THR A 33 42.70 -31.13 -16.74
CA THR A 33 42.26 -31.56 -15.41
C THR A 33 41.95 -30.35 -14.51
N ARG A 34 42.75 -29.27 -14.58
CA ARG A 34 42.49 -28.04 -13.83
C ARG A 34 41.20 -27.34 -14.27
N ILE A 35 40.94 -27.24 -15.57
CA ILE A 35 39.74 -26.57 -16.10
C ILE A 35 38.47 -27.33 -15.70
N GLU A 36 38.48 -28.67 -15.76
CA GLU A 36 37.33 -29.47 -15.32
C GLU A 36 37.05 -29.35 -13.82
N SER A 37 38.10 -29.30 -13.00
CA SER A 37 37.95 -29.14 -11.55
C SER A 37 37.38 -27.76 -11.18
N ALA A 38 37.86 -26.68 -11.82
CA ALA A 38 37.33 -25.34 -11.63
C ALA A 38 35.86 -25.22 -12.07
N ARG A 39 35.49 -25.81 -13.21
CA ARG A 39 34.11 -25.80 -13.72
C ARG A 39 33.15 -26.59 -12.82
N LYS A 40 33.61 -27.70 -12.22
CA LYS A 40 32.82 -28.48 -11.25
C LYS A 40 32.61 -27.71 -9.94
N GLN A 41 33.64 -27.02 -9.44
CA GLN A 41 33.54 -26.18 -8.25
C GLN A 41 32.57 -25.01 -8.48
N GLU A 42 32.72 -24.27 -9.58
CA GLU A 42 31.79 -23.17 -9.91
C GLU A 42 30.36 -23.68 -10.06
N SER A 43 30.13 -24.83 -10.72
CA SER A 43 28.79 -25.40 -10.86
C SER A 43 28.18 -25.83 -9.52
N GLN A 44 28.99 -26.38 -8.60
CA GLN A 44 28.53 -26.74 -7.26
C GLN A 44 28.20 -25.50 -6.42
N GLU A 45 29.05 -24.47 -6.45
CA GLU A 45 28.76 -23.20 -5.79
C GLU A 45 27.50 -22.53 -6.36
N TRP A 46 27.30 -22.58 -7.67
CA TRP A 46 26.12 -22.02 -8.32
C TRP A 46 24.84 -22.76 -7.91
N LYS A 47 24.91 -24.10 -7.81
CA LYS A 47 23.79 -24.93 -7.31
C LYS A 47 23.48 -24.61 -5.85
N GLN A 48 24.50 -24.57 -4.98
CA GLN A 48 24.32 -24.24 -3.57
C GLN A 48 23.76 -22.83 -3.40
N ARG A 49 24.24 -21.83 -4.16
CA ARG A 49 23.71 -20.47 -4.12
C ARG A 49 22.27 -20.42 -4.58
N THR A 50 21.92 -21.15 -5.63
CA THR A 50 20.54 -21.21 -6.14
C THR A 50 19.63 -21.85 -5.11
N GLU A 51 20.04 -22.96 -4.50
CA GLU A 51 19.27 -23.67 -3.47
C GLU A 51 19.07 -22.79 -2.22
N VAL A 52 20.12 -22.11 -1.74
CA VAL A 52 20.02 -21.14 -0.63
C VAL A 52 19.13 -19.96 -0.99
N LEU A 53 19.20 -19.44 -2.22
CA LEU A 53 18.33 -18.35 -2.68
C LEU A 53 16.88 -18.80 -2.78
N THR A 54 16.63 -19.99 -3.34
CA THR A 54 15.29 -20.58 -3.41
C THR A 54 14.73 -20.79 -2.02
N GLN A 55 15.52 -21.32 -1.09
CA GLN A 55 15.09 -21.53 0.28
C GLN A 55 14.81 -20.21 1.01
N LYS A 56 15.66 -19.20 0.82
CA LYS A 56 15.37 -17.84 1.33
C LYS A 56 14.13 -17.23 0.71
N ILE A 57 13.86 -17.46 -0.58
CA ILE A 57 12.64 -16.99 -1.24
C ILE A 57 11.42 -17.68 -0.62
N THR A 58 11.45 -19.00 -0.41
CA THR A 58 10.34 -19.72 0.23
C THR A 58 10.15 -19.32 1.68
N ASP A 59 11.22 -19.18 2.46
CA ASP A 59 11.16 -18.74 3.86
C ASP A 59 10.62 -17.31 3.94
N LEU A 60 11.07 -16.41 3.06
CA LEU A 60 10.54 -15.06 2.96
C LEU A 60 9.09 -15.05 2.47
N GLU A 61 8.68 -15.95 1.59
CA GLU A 61 7.28 -16.09 1.17
C GLU A 61 6.38 -16.58 2.30
N GLU A 62 6.85 -17.52 3.13
CA GLU A 62 6.14 -18.00 4.32
C GLU A 62 6.10 -16.94 5.41
N GLU A 63 7.21 -16.27 5.69
CA GLU A 63 7.28 -15.15 6.63
C GLU A 63 6.41 -13.98 6.15
N LEU A 64 6.35 -13.72 4.84
CA LEU A 64 5.48 -12.69 4.25
C LEU A 64 4.01 -13.11 4.21
N LYS A 65 3.69 -14.40 4.17
CA LYS A 65 2.32 -14.91 4.40
C LYS A 65 1.92 -14.82 5.87
N ALA A 66 2.83 -15.13 6.79
CA ALA A 66 2.60 -15.03 8.24
C ALA A 66 2.56 -13.57 8.73
N THR A 67 3.29 -12.67 8.08
CA THR A 67 3.36 -11.23 8.40
C THR A 67 2.39 -10.39 7.57
N ARG A 68 1.83 -10.93 6.47
CA ARG A 68 0.68 -10.32 5.80
C ARG A 68 -0.49 -10.40 6.77
N GLY A 69 -0.81 -9.24 7.37
CA GLY A 69 -2.09 -9.06 8.03
C GLY A 69 -3.19 -9.62 7.13
N GLU A 70 -4.00 -10.49 7.71
CA GLU A 70 -5.00 -11.28 6.99
C GLU A 70 -5.86 -10.33 6.16
N THR A 71 -5.86 -10.53 4.84
CA THR A 71 -6.97 -10.05 4.00
C THR A 71 -8.26 -10.57 4.66
N PRO A 72 -9.28 -9.72 4.84
CA PRO A 72 -10.49 -10.12 5.55
C PRO A 72 -11.02 -11.43 4.98
N PRO A 73 -11.37 -12.41 5.83
CA PRO A 73 -11.94 -13.66 5.35
C PRO A 73 -13.12 -13.37 4.43
N ALA A 74 -13.21 -14.06 3.29
CA ALA A 74 -14.26 -13.83 2.30
C ALA A 74 -15.66 -13.93 2.92
N GLU A 75 -15.83 -14.79 3.92
CA GLU A 75 -17.05 -14.93 4.72
C GLU A 75 -17.43 -13.63 5.45
N LYS A 76 -16.48 -12.99 6.14
CA LYS A 76 -16.73 -11.71 6.83
C LYS A 76 -17.03 -10.59 5.83
N MET A 77 -16.40 -10.60 4.65
CA MET A 77 -16.75 -9.64 3.59
C MET A 77 -18.19 -9.80 3.11
N VAL A 78 -18.66 -11.04 2.96
CA VAL A 78 -20.06 -11.34 2.61
C VAL A 78 -21.01 -10.94 3.73
N GLU A 79 -20.63 -11.15 4.99
CA GLU A 79 -21.42 -10.72 6.15
C GLU A 79 -21.60 -9.19 6.20
N VAL A 80 -20.52 -8.44 5.93
CA VAL A 80 -20.49 -6.98 6.06
C VAL A 80 -21.15 -6.27 4.87
N PHE A 81 -20.85 -6.73 3.65
CA PHE A 81 -21.25 -6.05 2.42
C PHE A 81 -22.34 -6.78 1.64
N GLY A 82 -22.75 -7.97 2.09
CA GLY A 82 -23.64 -8.87 1.36
C GLY A 82 -22.92 -9.67 0.27
N PRO A 83 -23.60 -10.66 -0.33
CA PRO A 83 -23.02 -11.47 -1.39
C PRO A 83 -22.70 -10.63 -2.65
N PRO A 84 -21.57 -10.93 -3.33
CA PRO A 84 -21.25 -10.31 -4.62
C PRO A 84 -22.36 -10.61 -5.63
N ALA A 85 -22.73 -9.61 -6.43
CA ALA A 85 -23.68 -9.83 -7.51
C ALA A 85 -22.93 -10.45 -8.71
N GLY A 86 -22.75 -11.78 -8.70
CA GLY A 86 -22.20 -12.55 -9.83
C GLY A 86 -20.79 -13.14 -9.62
N GLU A 87 -20.36 -13.94 -10.60
CA GLU A 87 -19.12 -14.74 -10.62
C GLU A 87 -17.83 -13.89 -10.51
N PRO A 88 -16.74 -14.44 -9.91
CA PRO A 88 -15.49 -13.73 -9.69
C PRO A 88 -14.71 -13.57 -11.01
N ALA A 89 -14.95 -12.49 -11.74
CA ALA A 89 -14.16 -12.13 -12.92
C ALA A 89 -12.85 -11.44 -12.51
N ALA A 90 -11.74 -11.85 -13.13
CA ALA A 90 -10.35 -11.44 -12.90
C ALA A 90 -10.01 -9.94 -13.13
N ARG A 91 -11.03 -9.09 -13.30
CA ARG A 91 -10.94 -7.63 -13.23
C ARG A 91 -12.22 -7.15 -12.55
N GLU A 92 -12.10 -6.57 -11.35
CA GLU A 92 -13.24 -5.96 -10.65
C GLU A 92 -13.92 -4.96 -11.60
N LYS A 93 -15.15 -5.27 -12.03
CA LYS A 93 -16.01 -4.27 -12.67
C LYS A 93 -16.23 -3.13 -11.68
N PRO A 94 -16.32 -1.88 -12.15
CA PRO A 94 -16.79 -0.79 -11.30
C PRO A 94 -18.15 -1.17 -10.71
N LEU A 95 -18.29 -1.03 -9.39
CA LEU A 95 -19.57 -1.28 -8.73
C LEU A 95 -20.61 -0.31 -9.31
N THR A 96 -21.82 -0.80 -9.54
CA THR A 96 -22.92 0.07 -9.93
C THR A 96 -23.34 0.98 -8.76
N ALA A 97 -24.06 2.06 -9.06
CA ALA A 97 -24.54 2.98 -8.02
C ALA A 97 -25.45 2.26 -7.00
N GLU A 98 -26.27 1.33 -7.47
CA GLU A 98 -27.17 0.49 -6.67
C GLU A 98 -26.38 -0.49 -5.78
N GLU A 99 -25.31 -1.08 -6.32
CA GLU A 99 -24.43 -1.96 -5.53
C GLU A 99 -23.72 -1.20 -4.41
N ILE A 100 -23.25 0.02 -4.69
CA ILE A 100 -22.64 0.90 -3.68
C ILE A 100 -23.67 1.23 -2.60
N GLU A 101 -24.88 1.64 -2.98
CA GLU A 101 -25.96 1.94 -2.03
C GLU A 101 -26.24 0.75 -1.11
N ARG A 102 -26.38 -0.44 -1.69
CA ARG A 102 -26.62 -1.69 -0.97
C ARG A 102 -25.50 -1.99 0.03
N ARG A 103 -24.23 -1.85 -0.40
CA ARG A 103 -23.06 -2.10 0.45
C ARG A 103 -22.94 -1.10 1.61
N VAL A 104 -23.27 0.18 1.37
CA VAL A 104 -23.30 1.20 2.43
C VAL A 104 -24.37 0.86 3.47
N LYS A 105 -25.60 0.51 3.04
CA LYS A 105 -26.66 0.10 3.97
C LYS A 105 -26.29 -1.16 4.74
N ALA A 106 -25.75 -2.18 4.04
CA ALA A 106 -25.32 -3.43 4.66
C ALA A 106 -24.25 -3.20 5.74
N PHE A 107 -23.28 -2.31 5.49
CA PHE A 107 -22.25 -1.97 6.46
C PHE A 107 -22.84 -1.40 7.77
N PHE A 108 -23.82 -0.48 7.68
CA PHE A 108 -24.44 0.06 8.89
C PHE A 108 -25.30 -0.96 9.62
N THR A 109 -26.08 -1.77 8.89
CA THR A 109 -26.85 -2.88 9.49
C THR A 109 -25.93 -3.89 10.18
N TYR A 110 -24.79 -4.19 9.57
CA TYR A 110 -23.76 -5.05 10.14
C TYR A 110 -23.26 -4.47 11.47
N LEU A 111 -22.91 -3.18 11.52
CA LEU A 111 -22.44 -2.54 12.74
C LEU A 111 -23.51 -2.55 13.84
N ASP A 112 -24.77 -2.25 13.51
CA ASP A 112 -25.88 -2.27 14.48
C ASP A 112 -26.12 -3.66 15.10
N SER A 113 -25.70 -4.73 14.43
CA SER A 113 -25.77 -6.09 14.97
C SER A 113 -24.70 -6.43 16.00
N ARG A 114 -23.60 -5.66 16.07
CA ARG A 114 -22.44 -5.97 16.93
C ARG A 114 -22.70 -5.55 18.38
N GLU A 115 -22.33 -6.42 19.33
CA GLU A 115 -22.54 -6.17 20.76
C GLU A 115 -21.85 -4.89 21.27
N TYR A 116 -20.63 -4.61 20.81
CA TYR A 116 -19.90 -3.40 21.20
C TYR A 116 -20.53 -2.10 20.65
N VAL A 117 -21.38 -2.19 19.61
CA VAL A 117 -22.18 -1.06 19.10
C VAL A 117 -23.50 -0.95 19.85
N LYS A 118 -24.20 -2.07 20.08
CA LYS A 118 -25.46 -2.10 20.83
C LYS A 118 -25.31 -1.49 22.22
N ALA A 119 -24.16 -1.67 22.86
CA ALA A 119 -23.82 -1.07 24.15
C ALA A 119 -23.91 0.47 24.19
N PHE A 120 -23.91 1.14 23.03
CA PHE A 120 -24.08 2.60 22.96
C PHE A 120 -25.54 3.05 22.90
N GLU A 121 -26.52 2.17 22.72
CA GLU A 121 -27.96 2.50 22.65
C GLU A 121 -28.19 3.68 21.69
N LEU A 122 -27.91 3.45 20.41
CA LEU A 122 -27.91 4.48 19.39
C LEU A 122 -29.32 4.77 18.88
N GLU A 123 -29.83 5.97 19.18
CA GLU A 123 -31.02 6.48 18.50
C GLU A 123 -30.77 6.63 17.00
N GLY A 124 -31.63 6.03 16.18
CA GLY A 124 -31.50 6.01 14.72
C GLY A 124 -30.41 5.09 14.17
N GLY A 125 -29.82 4.23 15.00
CA GLY A 125 -28.76 3.29 14.61
C GLY A 125 -27.47 3.96 14.14
N CYS A 126 -26.50 3.17 13.69
CA CYS A 126 -25.21 3.66 13.20
C CYS A 126 -25.37 4.61 12.02
N TYR A 127 -26.30 4.32 11.10
CA TYR A 127 -26.54 5.18 9.94
C TYR A 127 -27.07 6.56 10.36
N GLY A 128 -28.01 6.64 11.31
CA GLY A 128 -28.50 7.92 11.83
C GLY A 128 -27.40 8.73 12.51
N GLN A 129 -26.55 8.08 13.30
CA GLN A 129 -25.40 8.72 13.95
C GLN A 129 -24.35 9.21 12.95
N TYR A 130 -24.14 8.45 11.87
CA TYR A 130 -23.27 8.85 10.76
C TYR A 130 -23.80 10.11 10.07
N VAL A 131 -25.09 10.15 9.71
CA VAL A 131 -25.70 11.32 9.05
C VAL A 131 -25.57 12.56 9.93
N GLN A 132 -25.88 12.45 11.23
CA GLN A 132 -25.72 13.55 12.18
C GLN A 132 -24.27 14.02 12.31
N SER A 133 -23.30 13.10 12.24
CA SER A 133 -21.88 13.44 12.29
C SER A 133 -21.45 14.23 11.05
N VAL A 134 -21.87 13.79 9.86
CA VAL A 134 -21.58 14.50 8.60
C VAL A 134 -22.20 15.89 8.61
N GLU A 135 -23.43 16.03 9.10
CA GLU A 135 -24.12 17.32 9.23
C GLU A 135 -23.38 18.25 10.21
N ALA A 136 -22.98 17.76 11.38
CA ALA A 136 -22.25 18.55 12.37
C ALA A 136 -20.87 19.01 11.84
N LEU A 137 -20.11 18.11 11.21
CA LEU A 137 -18.82 18.42 10.59
C LEU A 137 -18.96 19.42 9.45
N SER A 138 -20.03 19.29 8.66
CA SER A 138 -20.34 20.20 7.55
C SER A 138 -20.72 21.60 8.05
N ALA A 139 -21.45 21.70 9.16
CA ALA A 139 -21.84 22.97 9.76
C ALA A 139 -20.67 23.68 10.46
N THR A 140 -19.69 22.92 10.97
CA THR A 140 -18.54 23.45 11.72
C THR A 140 -17.22 22.91 11.15
N PRO A 141 -16.77 23.37 9.96
CA PRO A 141 -15.52 22.91 9.38
C PRO A 141 -14.30 23.29 10.25
N PRO A 142 -13.21 22.51 10.19
CA PRO A 142 -11.99 22.82 10.92
C PRO A 142 -11.29 24.05 10.33
N ARG A 143 -10.49 24.75 11.14
CA ARG A 143 -9.64 25.86 10.66
C ARG A 143 -8.31 25.29 10.21
N VAL A 144 -7.87 25.63 9.00
CA VAL A 144 -6.59 25.18 8.44
C VAL A 144 -5.58 26.32 8.44
N ALA A 145 -5.87 27.41 7.73
CA ALA A 145 -5.00 28.58 7.68
C ALA A 145 -4.88 29.28 9.05
N GLY A 146 -3.65 29.61 9.42
CA GLY A 146 -3.32 30.35 10.63
C GLY A 146 -3.53 29.57 11.93
N GLU A 147 -3.56 28.22 11.90
CA GLU A 147 -3.65 27.42 13.12
C GLU A 147 -2.52 27.76 14.12
N THR A 148 -1.29 27.88 13.62
CA THR A 148 -0.10 28.13 14.43
C THR A 148 0.05 29.59 14.86
N GLU A 149 -0.78 30.49 14.35
CA GLU A 149 -0.78 31.91 14.75
C GLU A 149 -1.41 32.11 16.14
N SER A 150 -2.13 31.13 16.65
CA SER A 150 -2.78 31.19 17.95
C SER A 150 -2.79 29.84 18.65
N LEU A 151 -2.21 29.80 19.86
CA LEU A 151 -2.27 28.62 20.73
C LEU A 151 -3.72 28.17 20.97
N TYR A 152 -4.65 29.12 21.07
CA TYR A 152 -6.07 28.82 21.25
C TYR A 152 -6.66 28.08 20.03
N GLU A 153 -6.34 28.52 18.82
CA GLU A 153 -6.83 27.88 17.59
C GLU A 153 -6.20 26.49 17.39
N MET A 154 -4.90 26.36 17.70
CA MET A 154 -4.21 25.07 17.71
C MET A 154 -4.87 24.08 18.69
N LEU A 155 -5.15 24.49 19.92
CA LEU A 155 -5.83 23.65 20.92
C LEU A 155 -7.24 23.25 20.46
N LYS A 156 -7.99 24.18 19.87
CA LYS A 156 -9.33 23.92 19.31
C LYS A 156 -9.31 22.88 18.19
N ASN A 157 -8.25 22.85 17.39
CA ASN A 157 -8.03 21.86 16.35
C ASN A 157 -7.65 20.47 16.90
N VAL A 158 -6.82 20.41 17.96
CA VAL A 158 -6.46 19.13 18.63
C VAL A 158 -7.68 18.40 19.21
N SER A 159 -8.73 19.14 19.59
CA SER A 159 -10.00 18.61 20.09
C SER A 159 -11.15 18.68 19.08
N TYR A 160 -10.88 18.94 17.79
CA TYR A 160 -11.91 19.22 16.77
C TYR A 160 -13.04 18.19 16.73
N PHE A 161 -12.72 16.91 16.53
CA PHE A 161 -13.74 15.85 16.41
C PHE A 161 -14.56 15.67 17.68
N PHE A 162 -13.94 15.81 18.85
CA PHE A 162 -14.63 15.72 20.14
C PHE A 162 -15.61 16.88 20.33
N ARG A 163 -15.17 18.10 19.99
CA ARG A 163 -15.99 19.30 20.10
C ARG A 163 -17.19 19.27 19.15
N VAL A 164 -17.01 18.76 17.93
CA VAL A 164 -18.06 18.80 16.90
C VAL A 164 -19.01 17.60 16.97
N MET A 165 -18.49 16.37 17.13
CA MET A 165 -19.32 15.15 17.13
C MET A 165 -19.75 14.71 18.54
N GLY A 166 -19.09 15.23 19.57
CA GLY A 166 -19.32 14.86 20.96
C GLY A 166 -18.64 13.54 21.36
N LYS A 167 -18.57 13.31 22.68
CA LYS A 167 -17.91 12.14 23.28
C LYS A 167 -18.48 10.82 22.76
N LYS A 168 -19.81 10.65 22.76
CA LYS A 168 -20.49 9.40 22.40
C LYS A 168 -20.09 8.91 20.99
N ARG A 169 -20.13 9.80 20.00
CA ARG A 169 -19.79 9.45 18.60
C ARG A 169 -18.30 9.21 18.40
N VAL A 170 -17.44 10.01 19.05
CA VAL A 170 -15.99 9.77 19.00
C VAL A 170 -15.60 8.43 19.61
N GLN A 171 -16.23 8.05 20.74
CA GLN A 171 -16.01 6.76 21.36
C GLN A 171 -16.55 5.61 20.49
N LEU A 172 -17.73 5.75 19.89
CA LEU A 172 -18.26 4.77 18.95
C LEU A 172 -17.30 4.51 17.78
N VAL A 173 -16.79 5.58 17.14
CA VAL A 173 -15.82 5.44 16.04
C VAL A 173 -14.54 4.75 16.52
N ALA A 174 -14.06 5.08 17.72
CA ALA A 174 -12.88 4.42 18.29
C ALA A 174 -13.11 2.92 18.54
N GLU A 175 -14.28 2.53 19.05
CA GLU A 175 -14.64 1.12 19.24
C GLU A 175 -14.78 0.39 17.90
N ILE A 176 -15.40 0.99 16.88
CA ILE A 176 -15.48 0.39 15.55
C ILE A 176 -14.08 0.16 14.97
N LEU A 177 -13.21 1.17 15.00
CA LEU A 177 -11.84 1.03 14.47
C LEU A 177 -11.03 -0.03 15.21
N LYS A 178 -11.26 -0.19 16.51
CA LYS A 178 -10.58 -1.18 17.35
C LYS A 178 -11.07 -2.60 17.10
N ASN A 179 -12.38 -2.80 16.97
CA ASN A 179 -12.98 -4.14 16.86
C ASN A 179 -13.09 -4.63 15.41
N GLU A 180 -13.10 -3.72 14.43
CA GLU A 180 -13.31 -4.05 13.02
C GLU A 180 -12.16 -3.66 12.09
N PRO A 181 -10.88 -3.88 12.48
CA PRO A 181 -9.75 -3.35 11.73
C PRO A 181 -9.70 -3.93 10.31
N GLU A 182 -10.04 -5.20 10.12
CA GLU A 182 -9.95 -5.89 8.83
C GLU A 182 -10.91 -5.33 7.76
N ILE A 183 -12.12 -4.92 8.13
CA ILE A 183 -13.13 -4.45 7.18
C ILE A 183 -13.00 -2.95 6.86
N MET A 184 -12.09 -2.23 7.53
CA MET A 184 -11.94 -0.78 7.33
C MET A 184 -11.43 -0.43 5.94
N GLU A 185 -10.46 -1.16 5.39
CA GLU A 185 -9.96 -0.89 4.04
C GLU A 185 -11.05 -0.99 2.96
N PRO A 186 -11.80 -2.11 2.85
CA PRO A 186 -12.90 -2.20 1.90
C PRO A 186 -14.04 -1.22 2.21
N ALA A 187 -14.32 -0.92 3.48
CA ALA A 187 -15.32 0.09 3.85
C ALA A 187 -14.92 1.48 3.34
N MET A 188 -13.70 1.95 3.62
CA MET A 188 -13.23 3.25 3.14
C MET A 188 -13.30 3.37 1.62
N ARG A 189 -13.01 2.29 0.88
CA ARG A 189 -13.18 2.24 -0.59
C ARG A 189 -14.62 2.42 -1.02
N VAL A 190 -15.55 1.65 -0.44
CA VAL A 190 -16.99 1.75 -0.77
C VAL A 190 -17.54 3.14 -0.45
N PHE A 191 -17.21 3.68 0.72
CA PHE A 191 -17.67 5.02 1.12
C PHE A 191 -17.08 6.11 0.24
N PHE A 192 -15.80 6.02 -0.15
CA PHE A 192 -15.22 6.99 -1.09
C PHE A 192 -15.90 6.94 -2.47
N GLN A 193 -16.20 5.74 -2.98
CA GLN A 193 -16.97 5.57 -4.22
C GLN A 193 -18.38 6.16 -4.09
N TRP A 194 -19.04 5.97 -2.95
CA TRP A 194 -20.33 6.61 -2.67
C TRP A 194 -20.23 8.14 -2.67
N TYR A 195 -19.24 8.72 -1.97
CA TYR A 195 -19.08 10.16 -1.85
C TYR A 195 -18.78 10.85 -3.19
N THR A 196 -18.10 10.15 -4.10
CA THR A 196 -17.62 10.72 -5.36
C THR A 196 -18.45 10.31 -6.59
N GLY A 197 -19.32 9.30 -6.43
CA GLY A 197 -20.21 8.80 -7.46
C GLY A 197 -21.46 9.66 -7.67
N PRO A 198 -22.32 9.30 -8.65
CA PRO A 198 -23.49 10.07 -9.04
C PRO A 198 -24.72 9.86 -8.13
N LEU A 199 -24.65 8.93 -7.18
CA LEU A 199 -25.78 8.57 -6.32
C LEU A 199 -26.07 9.69 -5.29
N GLU A 200 -27.32 10.14 -5.23
CA GLU A 200 -27.80 11.16 -4.28
C GLU A 200 -28.98 10.66 -3.40
N THR A 201 -29.35 9.38 -3.52
CA THR A 201 -30.51 8.79 -2.81
C THR A 201 -30.29 8.66 -1.30
N LEU A 202 -29.04 8.48 -0.86
CA LEU A 202 -28.67 8.37 0.54
C LEU A 202 -28.29 9.71 1.14
N ARG A 203 -28.77 9.96 2.36
CA ARG A 203 -28.33 11.10 3.18
C ARG A 203 -26.91 10.86 3.70
N GLY A 204 -26.24 11.95 4.09
CA GLY A 204 -24.90 11.90 4.66
C GLY A 204 -23.79 11.80 3.61
N LYS A 205 -24.07 12.12 2.35
CA LYS A 205 -23.03 12.37 1.35
C LYS A 205 -22.44 13.78 1.57
N PRO A 206 -21.14 13.92 1.90
CA PRO A 206 -20.55 15.24 2.10
C PRO A 206 -20.30 15.95 0.77
N SER A 207 -20.42 17.28 0.77
CA SER A 207 -20.00 18.09 -0.37
C SER A 207 -18.48 18.04 -0.57
N LEU A 208 -17.99 18.28 -1.79
CA LEU A 208 -16.55 18.36 -2.05
C LEU A 208 -15.85 19.42 -1.19
N LYS A 209 -16.51 20.56 -0.95
CA LYS A 209 -16.01 21.62 -0.06
C LYS A 209 -15.75 21.11 1.36
N ASN A 210 -16.68 20.32 1.90
CA ASN A 210 -16.56 19.79 3.27
C ASN A 210 -15.52 18.67 3.34
N MET A 211 -15.48 17.79 2.33
CA MET A 211 -14.41 16.78 2.21
C MET A 211 -13.04 17.47 2.15
N TYR A 212 -12.89 18.50 1.32
CA TYR A 212 -11.65 19.27 1.21
C TYR A 212 -11.23 19.89 2.54
N ALA A 213 -12.17 20.48 3.29
CA ALA A 213 -11.88 21.09 4.58
C ALA A 213 -11.32 20.07 5.59
N VAL A 214 -11.94 18.88 5.67
CA VAL A 214 -11.48 17.81 6.57
C VAL A 214 -10.17 17.19 6.08
N ALA A 215 -10.01 16.95 4.78
CA ALA A 215 -8.78 16.43 4.19
C ALA A 215 -7.59 17.38 4.44
N SER A 216 -7.80 18.68 4.16
CA SER A 216 -6.83 19.74 4.43
C SER A 216 -6.43 19.77 5.90
N PHE A 217 -7.41 19.73 6.80
CA PHE A 217 -7.16 19.66 8.23
C PHE A 217 -6.29 18.46 8.60
N LEU A 218 -6.63 17.26 8.15
CA LEU A 218 -5.92 16.04 8.53
C LEU A 218 -4.45 16.03 8.08
N VAL A 219 -4.15 16.57 6.89
CA VAL A 219 -2.79 16.50 6.31
C VAL A 219 -1.93 17.71 6.60
N ASP A 220 -2.52 18.88 6.82
CA ASP A 220 -1.80 20.17 6.84
C ASP A 220 -1.80 20.88 8.21
N THR A 221 -2.60 20.40 9.18
CA THR A 221 -2.68 21.00 10.53
C THR A 221 -2.00 20.13 11.59
N PHE A 222 -1.47 20.75 12.64
CA PHE A 222 -0.94 20.05 13.81
C PHE A 222 -2.04 19.22 14.50
N GLY A 223 -3.23 19.81 14.69
CA GLY A 223 -4.37 19.12 15.29
C GLY A 223 -4.78 17.88 14.49
N GLY A 224 -4.93 18.01 13.16
CA GLY A 224 -5.30 16.91 12.27
C GLY A 224 -4.26 15.79 12.23
N ARG A 225 -2.98 16.12 12.08
CA ARG A 225 -1.89 15.13 12.09
C ARG A 225 -1.80 14.40 13.43
N SER A 226 -2.11 15.07 14.55
CA SER A 226 -2.17 14.42 15.87
C SER A 226 -3.24 13.32 15.94
N TYR A 227 -4.36 13.46 15.22
CA TYR A 227 -5.38 12.41 15.15
C TYR A 227 -4.87 11.20 14.38
N LEU A 228 -4.20 11.44 13.24
CA LEU A 228 -3.61 10.39 12.42
C LEU A 228 -2.53 9.60 13.17
N LEU A 229 -1.69 10.28 13.95
CA LEU A 229 -0.62 9.65 14.74
C LEU A 229 -1.14 8.73 15.86
N ARG A 230 -2.39 8.92 16.31
CA ARG A 230 -3.07 8.09 17.31
C ARG A 230 -3.81 6.88 16.70
N ARG A 231 -3.62 6.62 15.40
CA ARG A 231 -4.19 5.47 14.69
C ARG A 231 -3.10 4.49 14.32
N ASP A 232 -3.48 3.23 14.16
CA ASP A 232 -2.59 2.22 13.60
C ASP A 232 -2.13 2.64 12.19
N SER A 233 -1.00 2.07 11.77
CA SER A 233 -0.36 2.45 10.51
C SER A 233 -1.27 2.26 9.29
N ARG A 234 -2.12 1.23 9.28
CA ARG A 234 -3.00 0.94 8.14
C ARG A 234 -4.08 2.00 8.02
N ILE A 235 -4.81 2.28 9.09
CA ILE A 235 -5.86 3.32 9.08
C ILE A 235 -5.27 4.69 8.78
N ARG A 236 -4.12 5.03 9.35
CA ARG A 236 -3.41 6.28 9.06
C ARG A 236 -3.09 6.40 7.57
N LEU A 237 -2.49 5.37 6.99
CA LEU A 237 -2.06 5.34 5.60
C LEU A 237 -3.24 5.46 4.62
N LEU A 238 -4.31 4.68 4.85
CA LEU A 238 -5.52 4.74 4.05
C LEU A 238 -6.20 6.11 4.16
N THR A 239 -6.24 6.69 5.36
CA THR A 239 -6.83 8.03 5.56
C THR A 239 -6.08 9.08 4.76
N ILE A 240 -4.74 9.06 4.77
CA ILE A 240 -3.91 9.96 3.97
C ILE A 240 -4.15 9.74 2.48
N TYR A 241 -4.20 8.48 2.02
CA TYR A 241 -4.49 8.14 0.63
C TYR A 241 -5.83 8.76 0.16
N TYR A 242 -6.92 8.57 0.92
CA TYR A 242 -8.21 9.16 0.55
C TYR A 242 -8.24 10.69 0.68
N CYS A 243 -7.47 11.29 1.60
CA CYS A 243 -7.28 12.74 1.64
C CYS A 243 -6.63 13.25 0.35
N ILE A 244 -5.61 12.56 -0.16
CA ILE A 244 -4.97 12.90 -1.44
C ILE A 244 -5.97 12.87 -2.59
N LEU A 245 -6.82 11.84 -2.68
CA LEU A 245 -7.85 11.76 -3.73
C LEU A 245 -8.86 12.91 -3.65
N VAL A 246 -9.25 13.32 -2.45
CA VAL A 246 -10.13 14.48 -2.24
C VAL A 246 -9.44 15.77 -2.71
N LEU A 247 -8.17 15.96 -2.34
CA LEU A 247 -7.41 17.15 -2.73
C LEU A 247 -7.13 17.19 -4.25
N ASP A 248 -6.86 16.05 -4.89
CA ASP A 248 -6.75 15.91 -6.35
C ASP A 248 -8.04 16.39 -7.05
N ARG A 249 -9.19 15.89 -6.58
CA ARG A 249 -10.51 16.28 -7.11
C ARG A 249 -10.82 17.75 -6.87
N ALA A 250 -10.42 18.30 -5.72
CA ALA A 250 -10.59 19.71 -5.41
C ALA A 250 -9.73 20.58 -6.34
N ASN A 251 -8.48 20.17 -6.62
CA ASN A 251 -7.60 20.83 -7.58
C ASN A 251 -8.17 20.80 -9.00
N ASP A 252 -8.79 19.70 -9.43
CA ASP A 252 -9.47 19.61 -10.74
C ASP A 252 -10.62 20.63 -10.87
N GLN A 253 -11.28 20.95 -9.75
CA GLN A 253 -12.31 21.98 -9.68
C GLN A 253 -11.77 23.37 -9.35
N LYS A 254 -10.44 23.58 -9.39
CA LYS A 254 -9.75 24.83 -9.02
C LYS A 254 -10.10 25.32 -7.60
N MET A 255 -10.43 24.38 -6.70
CA MET A 255 -10.82 24.64 -5.32
C MET A 255 -9.69 24.23 -4.37
N ASN A 256 -8.68 25.10 -4.21
CA ASN A 256 -7.61 24.89 -3.23
C ASN A 256 -7.30 26.18 -2.43
N PRO A 257 -8.26 26.69 -1.64
CA PRO A 257 -8.11 27.95 -0.91
C PRO A 257 -6.98 27.95 0.13
N ASN A 258 -6.56 26.77 0.64
CA ASN A 258 -5.45 26.66 1.58
C ASN A 258 -4.09 26.53 0.90
N GLY A 259 -4.03 26.47 -0.44
CA GLY A 259 -2.76 26.37 -1.18
C GLY A 259 -1.96 25.10 -0.93
N ILE A 260 -2.62 24.00 -0.56
CA ILE A 260 -1.94 22.75 -0.18
C ILE A 260 -1.25 22.13 -1.39
N ASP A 261 0.05 21.93 -1.29
CA ASP A 261 0.83 21.16 -2.26
C ASP A 261 0.75 19.66 -1.97
N ILE A 262 0.10 18.92 -2.86
CA ILE A 262 -0.11 17.48 -2.69
C ILE A 262 1.07 16.62 -3.18
N ARG A 263 2.04 17.18 -3.91
CA ARG A 263 3.20 16.44 -4.44
C ARG A 263 4.01 15.70 -3.36
N PRO A 264 4.42 16.34 -2.24
CA PRO A 264 5.13 15.63 -1.17
C PRO A 264 4.26 14.53 -0.53
N LEU A 265 2.95 14.75 -0.41
CA LEU A 265 2.01 13.76 0.14
C LEU A 265 1.88 12.54 -0.77
N ILE A 266 1.80 12.73 -2.10
CA ILE A 266 1.77 11.65 -3.08
C ILE A 266 3.06 10.82 -2.98
N ALA A 267 4.22 11.48 -2.99
CA ALA A 267 5.52 10.81 -2.95
C ALA A 267 5.73 10.02 -1.65
N ALA A 268 5.37 10.61 -0.51
CA ALA A 268 5.44 9.94 0.79
C ALA A 268 4.48 8.74 0.85
N SER A 269 3.21 8.93 0.47
CA SER A 269 2.20 7.86 0.51
C SER A 269 2.56 6.71 -0.44
N ALA A 270 3.13 6.99 -1.61
CA ALA A 270 3.56 5.93 -2.53
C ALA A 270 4.70 5.08 -1.94
N ARG A 271 5.64 5.69 -1.20
CA ARG A 271 6.69 4.94 -0.49
C ARG A 271 6.09 4.12 0.65
N ASP A 272 5.24 4.74 1.46
CA ASP A 272 4.65 4.11 2.63
C ASP A 272 3.76 2.93 2.22
N ILE A 273 2.86 3.12 1.24
CA ILE A 273 2.02 2.04 0.68
C ILE A 273 2.86 0.92 0.09
N ARG A 274 3.95 1.22 -0.62
CA ARG A 274 4.83 0.17 -1.19
C ARG A 274 5.49 -0.66 -0.09
N SER A 275 5.87 -0.04 1.02
CA SER A 275 6.49 -0.72 2.16
C SER A 275 5.50 -1.43 3.08
N HIS A 276 4.21 -1.10 3.02
CA HIS A 276 3.21 -1.66 3.91
C HIS A 276 2.74 -3.04 3.43
N THR A 277 2.64 -4.00 4.35
CA THR A 277 2.07 -5.33 4.09
C THR A 277 0.59 -5.36 4.50
N GLY A 278 -0.19 -6.28 3.91
CA GLY A 278 -1.58 -6.52 4.33
C GLY A 278 -2.64 -5.54 3.80
N LEU A 279 -2.34 -4.76 2.75
CA LEU A 279 -3.36 -4.00 2.02
C LEU A 279 -3.96 -4.85 0.90
N ALA A 280 -5.27 -5.05 0.93
CA ALA A 280 -6.01 -5.80 -0.09
C ALA A 280 -5.92 -5.14 -1.47
N TYR A 281 -5.92 -3.80 -1.52
CA TYR A 281 -5.94 -3.03 -2.77
C TYR A 281 -4.63 -2.27 -3.05
N GLN A 282 -3.51 -2.76 -2.51
CA GLN A 282 -2.20 -2.11 -2.60
C GLN A 282 -1.82 -1.70 -4.04
N LYS A 283 -2.02 -2.62 -5.01
CA LYS A 283 -1.67 -2.40 -6.41
C LYS A 283 -2.47 -1.24 -7.02
N GLN A 284 -3.75 -1.16 -6.70
CA GLN A 284 -4.65 -0.13 -7.19
C GLN A 284 -4.28 1.24 -6.59
N TYR A 285 -3.97 1.28 -5.29
CA TYR A 285 -3.53 2.52 -4.63
C TYR A 285 -2.22 3.05 -5.23
N LEU A 286 -1.25 2.17 -5.48
CA LEU A 286 0.02 2.56 -6.11
C LEU A 286 -0.17 3.06 -7.54
N ALA A 287 -0.98 2.36 -8.34
CA ALA A 287 -1.27 2.78 -9.72
C ALA A 287 -1.93 4.17 -9.77
N GLU A 288 -2.83 4.47 -8.83
CA GLU A 288 -3.51 5.76 -8.74
C GLU A 288 -2.56 6.87 -8.26
N LEU A 289 -1.70 6.59 -7.28
CA LEU A 289 -0.65 7.53 -6.85
C LEU A 289 0.37 7.81 -7.96
N GLU A 290 0.75 6.81 -8.75
CA GLU A 290 1.62 6.99 -9.92
C GLU A 290 0.96 7.81 -11.02
N ARG A 291 -0.35 7.63 -11.25
CA ARG A 291 -1.13 8.49 -12.16
C ARG A 291 -1.09 9.94 -11.69
N MET A 292 -1.33 10.20 -10.41
CA MET A 292 -1.28 11.55 -9.85
C MET A 292 0.15 12.13 -9.87
N ALA A 293 1.19 11.34 -9.61
CA ALA A 293 2.58 11.81 -9.70
C ALA A 293 2.93 12.30 -11.11
N ARG A 294 2.39 11.67 -12.17
CA ARG A 294 2.54 12.16 -13.55
C ARG A 294 1.74 13.43 -13.82
N LYS A 295 0.57 13.59 -13.18
CA LYS A 295 -0.30 14.78 -13.30
C LYS A 295 0.32 16.02 -12.64
N TYR A 296 1.06 15.83 -11.55
CA TYR A 296 1.72 16.90 -10.80
C TYR A 296 3.25 16.75 -10.87
N PRO A 297 3.89 17.08 -12.01
CA PRO A 297 5.33 17.02 -12.13
C PRO A 297 6.00 17.97 -11.12
N GLY A 298 7.16 17.54 -10.62
CA GLY A 298 8.02 18.30 -9.70
C GLY A 298 8.64 19.50 -10.36
#